data_AF-A0A939DF43-F1
#
_entry.id   AF-A0A939DF43-F1
#
_cell.length_a   1.000
_cell.length_b   1.000
_cell.length_c   1.000
_cell.angle_alpha   90.00
_cell.angle_beta   90.00
_cell.angle_gamma   90.00
#
_symmetry.space_group_name_H-M   'P 1'
#
loop_
_entity.id
_entity.type
_entity.pdbx_description
1 polymer ?
#
loop_
_entity_poly.entity_id
_entity_poly.type
_entity_poly.pdbx_seq_one_letter_code
_entity_poly.pdbx_strand_id
1 'polypeptide(L)'
;MNINRIKIYLSCGLLGLLDTPAPASAQALTGSISYSTASATAEPVPLPDYIIVALVLTISFFAYRQMRIHGLSRFPAWGAIVVSSLLALASLTTTAPAIALGLIVYLSNPDGGTVVITEDAMEVNNSSGVRLEIDGITAPPSCPSASPANECISGMQLDAGESCFTAFDCPFDASTSELAASPLLLKANMNSVVSVTLKKADGAPYGTSGGALTLESSPSTNVSFNNITDNGDGTYSANATATAAGTYEISATVGSDTLTQTANVKFTLVDAISSTISPTSLSGTEGDTLMDVTLTLRQADNSLVGHGGHTITFDGLAIDFGLASTSYLDNSDGTYSISTICDNGFHGYQDIDIRVDAVTIGSYRVSCASI
;
A
#
# COMPACT_ATOMS: atom_id res chain seq x y z
N MET A 1 52.08 7.02 24.68
CA MET A 1 50.72 7.29 25.17
C MET A 1 49.81 6.29 24.49
N ASN A 2 49.45 5.21 25.19
CA ASN A 2 48.70 4.09 24.60
C ASN A 2 47.22 4.44 24.56
N ILE A 3 46.68 4.57 23.35
CA ILE A 3 45.25 4.75 23.10
C ILE A 3 44.62 3.36 23.22
N ASN A 4 44.07 3.03 24.39
CA ASN A 4 43.30 1.79 24.57
C ASN A 4 41.94 1.96 23.90
N ARG A 5 41.71 1.23 22.81
CA ARG A 5 40.41 1.13 22.15
C ARG A 5 39.63 -0.02 22.77
N ILE A 6 38.48 0.26 23.37
CA ILE A 6 37.55 -0.76 23.85
C ILE A 6 36.52 -1.00 22.75
N LYS A 7 36.33 -2.27 22.35
CA LYS A 7 35.25 -2.71 21.47
C LYS A 7 34.23 -3.47 22.30
N ILE A 8 32.96 -3.07 22.18
CA ILE A 8 31.83 -3.72 22.85
C ILE A 8 30.88 -4.22 21.77
N TYR A 9 30.44 -5.47 21.89
CA TYR A 9 29.45 -6.08 21.03
C TYR A 9 28.18 -6.31 21.85
N LEU A 10 27.09 -5.63 21.54
CA LEU A 10 25.75 -6.03 22.02
C LEU A 10 24.98 -6.63 20.84
N SER A 11 24.59 -7.90 21.01
CA SER A 11 23.71 -8.61 20.09
C SER A 11 22.25 -8.38 20.49
N CYS A 12 21.44 -7.81 19.60
CA CYS A 12 19.99 -7.84 19.74
C CYS A 12 19.48 -9.14 19.08
N GLY A 13 18.92 -10.05 19.89
CA GLY A 13 18.31 -11.28 19.41
C GLY A 13 16.86 -11.04 18.96
N LEU A 14 16.56 -11.37 17.70
CA LEU A 14 15.20 -11.40 17.16
C LEU A 14 14.47 -12.62 17.75
N LEU A 15 13.52 -12.42 18.68
CA LEU A 15 12.62 -13.48 19.12
C LEU A 15 11.44 -13.59 18.14
N GLY A 16 11.43 -14.67 17.36
CA GLY A 16 10.27 -15.09 16.58
C GLY A 16 9.16 -15.63 17.49
N LEU A 17 7.93 -15.19 17.22
CA LEU A 17 6.68 -15.56 17.89
C LEU A 17 6.37 -17.07 17.79
N LEU A 18 5.97 -17.68 18.91
CA LEU A 18 5.05 -18.83 18.99
C LEU A 18 4.38 -18.87 20.39
N ASP A 19 3.07 -18.56 20.40
CA ASP A 19 1.93 -18.95 21.27
C ASP A 19 1.91 -18.89 22.83
N THR A 20 1.06 -17.96 23.34
CA THR A 20 0.18 -17.98 24.56
C THR A 20 0.78 -17.94 26.01
N PRO A 21 -0.01 -17.64 27.08
CA PRO A 21 -0.27 -16.28 27.57
C PRO A 21 0.02 -16.06 29.08
N ALA A 22 0.73 -15.00 29.47
CA ALA A 22 0.74 -14.36 30.82
C ALA A 22 1.81 -13.25 30.88
N PRO A 23 1.71 -12.26 31.79
CA PRO A 23 2.36 -10.96 31.61
C PRO A 23 3.85 -11.04 31.98
N ALA A 24 4.74 -10.83 31.01
CA ALA A 24 6.17 -10.78 31.25
C ALA A 24 6.64 -9.32 31.21
N SER A 25 7.00 -8.83 32.39
CA SER A 25 7.87 -7.69 32.63
C SER A 25 9.03 -7.63 31.63
N ALA A 26 9.26 -6.47 31.02
CA ALA A 26 10.44 -6.16 30.24
C ALA A 26 11.70 -6.41 31.09
N GLN A 27 12.45 -7.47 30.79
CA GLN A 27 13.77 -7.68 31.37
C GLN A 27 14.78 -6.85 30.58
N ALA A 28 15.31 -5.81 31.21
CA ALA A 28 16.50 -5.12 30.73
C ALA A 28 17.65 -6.15 30.64
N LEU A 29 18.18 -6.39 29.44
CA LEU A 29 19.36 -7.21 29.26
C LEU A 29 20.57 -6.46 29.84
N THR A 30 21.00 -6.86 31.03
CA THR A 30 22.24 -6.40 31.67
C THR A 30 23.44 -6.99 30.95
N GLY A 31 24.21 -6.16 30.23
CA GLY A 31 25.53 -6.52 29.70
C GLY A 31 26.63 -5.94 30.59
N SER A 32 27.41 -6.80 31.25
CA SER A 32 28.62 -6.41 32.00
C SER A 32 29.88 -6.64 31.16
N ILE A 33 30.89 -5.78 31.28
CA ILE A 33 32.20 -5.99 30.64
C ILE A 33 33.29 -6.14 31.71
N SER A 34 34.06 -7.22 31.57
CA SER A 34 35.29 -7.48 32.32
C SER A 34 36.51 -7.26 31.42
N TYR A 35 37.59 -6.74 31.98
CA TYR A 35 38.87 -6.56 31.29
C TYR A 35 39.67 -7.86 31.25
N SER A 36 40.29 -8.18 30.10
CA SER A 36 41.45 -9.07 30.07
C SER A 36 42.54 -8.50 29.16
N THR A 37 43.74 -8.31 29.71
CA THR A 37 44.97 -8.13 28.93
C THR A 37 45.48 -9.50 28.53
N ALA A 38 45.21 -9.95 27.31
CA ALA A 38 45.90 -11.11 26.74
C ALA A 38 45.98 -11.00 25.22
N SER A 39 47.21 -10.96 24.74
CA SER A 39 47.61 -11.30 23.38
C SER A 39 47.04 -12.68 23.02
N ALA A 40 46.26 -12.76 21.95
CA ALA A 40 45.95 -14.01 21.29
C ALA A 40 46.20 -13.82 19.78
N THR A 41 47.14 -14.62 19.29
CA THR A 41 47.47 -14.80 17.88
C THR A 41 46.20 -15.11 17.08
N ALA A 42 46.03 -14.43 15.95
CA ALA A 42 44.96 -14.74 14.99
C ALA A 42 45.11 -16.20 14.51
N GLU A 43 44.14 -17.06 14.84
CA GLU A 43 43.93 -18.30 14.11
C GLU A 43 43.22 -17.98 12.78
N PRO A 44 43.63 -18.58 11.65
CA PRO A 44 42.96 -18.36 10.38
C PRO A 44 41.54 -18.93 10.42
N VAL A 45 40.56 -18.10 10.09
CA VAL A 45 39.17 -18.51 9.84
C VAL A 45 39.17 -19.47 8.64
N PRO A 46 38.57 -20.68 8.74
CA PRO A 46 38.47 -21.57 7.59
C PRO A 46 37.56 -20.92 6.54
N LEU A 47 38.07 -20.80 5.30
CA LEU A 47 37.28 -20.41 4.15
C LEU A 47 36.09 -21.38 3.98
N PRO A 48 34.88 -20.89 3.66
CA PRO A 48 33.76 -21.76 3.37
C PRO A 48 34.04 -22.57 2.10
N ASP A 49 33.93 -23.88 2.23
CA ASP A 49 34.39 -24.89 1.27
C ASP A 49 33.41 -25.00 0.08
N TYR A 50 33.40 -23.98 -0.79
CA TYR A 50 32.61 -23.95 -2.03
C TYR A 50 32.92 -25.14 -2.97
N ILE A 51 34.10 -25.74 -2.82
CA ILE A 51 34.53 -26.92 -3.59
C ILE A 51 33.66 -28.14 -3.25
N ILE A 52 33.26 -28.31 -1.99
CA ILE A 52 32.44 -29.44 -1.56
C ILE A 52 31.00 -29.33 -2.12
N VAL A 53 30.43 -28.12 -2.14
CA VAL A 53 29.09 -27.88 -2.70
C VAL A 53 29.06 -28.13 -4.20
N ALA A 54 30.09 -27.67 -4.93
CA ALA A 54 30.22 -27.94 -6.36
C ALA A 54 30.42 -29.44 -6.65
N LEU A 55 31.13 -30.17 -5.79
CA LEU A 55 31.39 -31.61 -5.95
C LEU A 55 30.11 -32.44 -5.70
N VAL A 56 29.28 -32.06 -4.74
CA VAL A 56 27.99 -32.74 -4.47
C VAL A 56 26.96 -32.50 -5.58
N LEU A 57 26.90 -31.29 -6.12
CA LEU A 57 26.00 -30.98 -7.25
C LEU A 57 26.41 -31.69 -8.55
N THR A 58 27.72 -31.78 -8.81
CA THR A 58 28.22 -32.46 -10.01
C THR A 58 28.03 -33.99 -9.94
N ILE A 59 28.26 -34.62 -8.78
CA ILE A 59 27.99 -36.06 -8.59
C ILE A 59 26.48 -36.36 -8.73
N SER A 60 25.62 -35.50 -8.19
CA SER A 60 24.16 -35.64 -8.29
C SER A 60 23.67 -35.51 -9.74
N PHE A 61 24.25 -34.59 -10.52
CA PHE A 61 23.93 -34.41 -11.93
C PHE A 61 24.37 -35.58 -12.81
N PHE A 62 25.56 -36.14 -12.57
CA PHE A 62 26.05 -37.32 -13.29
C PHE A 62 25.27 -38.59 -12.96
N ALA A 63 24.86 -38.77 -11.69
CA ALA A 63 24.00 -39.87 -11.28
C ALA A 63 22.63 -39.80 -11.96
N TYR A 64 22.02 -38.61 -12.04
CA TYR A 64 20.76 -38.38 -12.75
C TYR A 64 20.88 -38.68 -14.26
N ARG A 65 21.97 -38.24 -14.89
CA ARG A 65 22.20 -38.45 -16.34
C ARG A 65 22.41 -39.94 -16.68
N GLN A 66 23.13 -40.69 -15.84
CA GLN A 66 23.34 -42.13 -16.05
C GLN A 66 22.05 -42.94 -15.89
N MET A 67 21.19 -42.58 -14.93
CA MET A 67 19.91 -43.30 -14.73
C MET A 67 18.88 -43.05 -15.84
N ARG A 68 18.90 -41.86 -16.47
CA ARG A 68 18.01 -41.56 -17.61
C ARG A 68 18.35 -42.36 -18.87
N ILE A 69 19.60 -42.80 -19.01
CA ILE A 69 20.07 -43.61 -20.14
C ILE A 69 19.64 -45.08 -20.00
N HIS A 70 19.42 -45.56 -18.77
CA HIS A 70 19.12 -46.98 -18.49
C HIS A 70 17.64 -47.30 -18.18
N GLY A 71 16.72 -46.34 -18.29
CA GLY A 71 15.28 -46.62 -18.40
C GLY A 71 14.57 -47.18 -17.15
N LEU A 72 15.13 -47.02 -15.94
CA LEU A 72 14.42 -47.37 -14.70
C LEU A 72 13.56 -46.19 -14.21
N SER A 73 12.32 -46.10 -14.70
CA SER A 73 11.40 -44.99 -14.39
C SER A 73 10.27 -45.34 -13.41
N ARG A 74 10.42 -46.37 -12.57
CA ARG A 74 9.31 -46.81 -11.70
C ARG A 74 9.72 -47.04 -10.24
N PHE A 75 9.90 -45.97 -9.46
CA PHE A 75 9.66 -46.01 -8.01
C PHE A 75 9.36 -44.59 -7.46
N PRO A 76 8.24 -44.38 -6.74
CA PRO A 76 7.84 -43.08 -6.18
C PRO A 76 8.50 -42.84 -4.81
N ALA A 77 9.83 -42.96 -4.74
CA ALA A 77 10.59 -42.79 -3.48
C ALA A 77 11.57 -41.60 -3.52
N TRP A 78 11.54 -40.78 -4.58
CA TRP A 78 12.50 -39.69 -4.78
C TRP A 78 11.99 -38.29 -4.39
N GLY A 79 10.69 -38.14 -4.12
CA GLY A 79 10.15 -36.90 -3.53
C GLY A 79 10.80 -36.57 -2.19
N ALA A 80 11.29 -37.57 -1.44
CA ALA A 80 11.89 -37.36 -0.14
C ALA A 80 13.39 -36.96 -0.17
N ILE A 81 14.14 -37.30 -1.23
CA ILE A 81 15.60 -37.05 -1.30
C ILE A 81 15.93 -35.68 -1.92
N VAL A 82 15.14 -35.23 -2.88
CA VAL A 82 15.28 -33.88 -3.45
C VAL A 82 14.78 -32.82 -2.45
N VAL A 83 13.74 -33.12 -1.67
CA VAL A 83 13.24 -32.22 -0.62
C VAL A 83 14.19 -32.15 0.58
N SER A 84 14.89 -33.23 0.95
CA SER A 84 15.88 -33.18 2.04
C SER A 84 17.18 -32.46 1.65
N SER A 85 17.55 -32.47 0.36
CA SER A 85 18.69 -31.68 -0.14
C SER A 85 18.35 -30.20 -0.32
N LEU A 86 17.08 -29.86 -0.63
CA LEU A 86 16.59 -28.48 -0.66
C LEU A 86 16.36 -27.89 0.75
N LEU A 87 15.96 -28.71 1.74
CA LEU A 87 15.91 -28.25 3.14
C LEU A 87 17.30 -28.06 3.75
N ALA A 88 18.33 -28.77 3.28
CA ALA A 88 19.71 -28.52 3.69
C ALA A 88 20.31 -27.25 3.04
N LEU A 89 19.84 -26.85 1.86
CA LEU A 89 20.21 -25.57 1.23
C LEU A 89 19.47 -24.37 1.84
N ALA A 90 18.27 -24.56 2.39
CA ALA A 90 17.56 -23.52 3.14
C ALA A 90 18.23 -23.18 4.48
N SER A 91 19.08 -24.07 5.02
CA SER A 91 19.89 -23.79 6.22
C SER A 91 21.24 -23.10 5.95
N LEU A 92 21.63 -22.87 4.68
CA LEU A 92 22.84 -22.10 4.34
C LEU A 92 22.55 -20.69 3.81
N THR A 93 21.28 -20.31 3.62
CA THR A 93 20.92 -18.89 3.55
C THR A 93 20.73 -18.35 4.97
N THR A 94 21.77 -18.42 5.80
CA THR A 94 21.92 -17.32 6.76
C THR A 94 22.11 -16.10 5.87
N THR A 95 21.03 -15.34 5.70
CA THR A 95 21.13 -13.92 5.40
C THR A 95 22.31 -13.44 6.22
N ALA A 96 23.39 -13.00 5.56
CA ALA A 96 24.29 -12.07 6.21
C ALA A 96 23.35 -11.07 6.88
N PRO A 97 23.40 -10.90 8.21
CA PRO A 97 22.58 -9.88 8.83
C PRO A 97 22.82 -8.66 7.98
N ALA A 98 21.72 -8.02 7.51
CA ALA A 98 21.85 -6.68 6.99
C ALA A 98 22.76 -6.00 8.00
N ILE A 99 23.92 -5.54 7.53
CA ILE A 99 24.76 -4.69 8.35
C ILE A 99 23.88 -3.45 8.47
N ALA A 100 22.95 -3.48 9.44
CA ALA A 100 22.39 -2.31 10.03
C ALA A 100 23.65 -1.51 10.36
N LEU A 101 23.77 -0.35 9.73
CA LEU A 101 24.81 0.60 10.02
C LEU A 101 24.70 0.90 11.52
N GLY A 102 25.40 0.09 12.30
CA GLY A 102 25.36 0.13 13.74
C GLY A 102 25.94 1.45 14.16
N LEU A 103 25.16 2.17 14.96
CA LEU A 103 25.50 3.45 15.56
C LEU A 103 26.92 3.39 16.13
N ILE A 104 27.75 4.35 15.72
CA ILE A 104 29.12 4.48 16.19
C ILE A 104 29.13 5.57 17.27
N VAL A 105 29.39 5.19 18.51
CA VAL A 105 29.61 6.16 19.61
C VAL A 105 31.07 6.06 20.05
N TYR A 106 31.81 7.15 19.87
CA TYR A 106 33.20 7.27 20.29
C TYR A 106 33.28 8.01 21.62
N LEU A 107 33.85 7.37 22.64
CA LEU A 107 34.05 8.00 23.95
C LEU A 107 35.53 7.90 24.33
N SER A 108 36.17 9.06 24.50
CA SER A 108 37.54 9.19 24.99
C SER A 108 37.61 10.22 26.13
N ASN A 109 38.23 9.77 27.22
CA ASN A 109 38.83 10.54 28.31
C ASN A 109 39.71 11.73 27.81
N PRO A 110 40.25 12.58 28.70
CA PRO A 110 39.66 13.66 29.49
C PRO A 110 39.56 15.01 28.71
N ASP A 111 39.80 15.04 27.40
CA ASP A 111 39.79 16.27 26.57
C ASP A 111 38.70 16.26 25.49
N GLY A 112 37.65 15.45 25.63
CA GLY A 112 36.49 15.44 24.73
C GLY A 112 36.33 14.17 23.87
N GLY A 113 35.08 13.90 23.50
CA GLY A 113 34.64 12.76 22.69
C GLY A 113 33.29 13.05 22.02
N THR A 114 33.12 12.59 20.77
CA THR A 114 31.92 12.89 19.96
C THR A 114 30.91 11.75 20.04
N VAL A 115 29.74 12.02 20.59
CA VAL A 115 28.57 11.12 20.58
C VAL A 115 27.60 11.62 19.51
N VAL A 116 27.42 10.87 18.43
CA VAL A 116 26.37 11.14 17.44
C VAL A 116 25.20 10.22 17.74
N ILE A 117 24.10 10.79 18.19
CA ILE A 117 22.86 10.10 18.53
C ILE A 117 21.95 10.16 17.28
N THR A 118 21.51 9.01 16.76
CA THR A 118 20.55 8.91 15.65
C THR A 118 19.14 8.61 16.19
N GLU A 119 18.13 8.64 15.30
CA GLU A 119 16.67 8.56 15.59
C GLU A 119 16.24 7.60 16.71
N ASP A 120 16.98 6.51 16.95
CA ASP A 120 16.52 5.38 17.79
C ASP A 120 17.12 5.32 19.21
N ALA A 121 17.98 6.26 19.60
CA ALA A 121 18.67 6.16 20.89
C ALA A 121 17.88 6.85 22.01
N MET A 122 17.39 6.05 22.96
CA MET A 122 16.56 6.51 24.07
C MET A 122 17.36 6.77 25.36
N GLU A 123 18.49 6.08 25.57
CA GLU A 123 19.29 6.17 26.80
C GLU A 123 20.80 6.12 26.49
N VAL A 124 21.54 7.07 27.05
CA VAL A 124 23.01 7.14 27.04
C VAL A 124 23.49 6.88 28.47
N ASN A 125 24.24 5.79 28.67
CA ASN A 125 24.75 5.39 29.98
C ASN A 125 26.29 5.46 30.02
N ASN A 126 26.84 6.15 31.02
CA ASN A 126 28.27 6.21 31.25
C ASN A 126 28.76 5.05 32.14
N SER A 127 29.08 3.92 31.52
CA SER A 127 29.71 2.77 32.20
C SER A 127 31.25 2.81 32.20
N SER A 128 31.87 3.92 31.81
CA SER A 128 33.31 3.98 31.52
C SER A 128 34.20 4.09 32.77
N GLY A 129 33.59 4.39 33.93
CA GLY A 129 34.31 4.62 35.19
C GLY A 129 34.97 6.00 35.28
N VAL A 130 34.81 6.87 34.29
CA VAL A 130 35.31 8.26 34.26
C VAL A 130 34.21 9.21 33.75
N ARG A 131 34.26 10.50 34.13
CA ARG A 131 33.28 11.52 33.69
C ARG A 131 33.41 11.77 32.18
N LEU A 132 32.26 11.89 31.50
CA LEU A 132 32.17 12.19 30.06
C LEU A 132 31.45 13.53 29.85
N GLU A 133 31.70 14.22 28.75
CA GLU A 133 30.98 15.44 28.33
C GLU A 133 30.32 15.20 26.96
N ILE A 134 29.08 15.65 26.81
CA ILE A 134 28.32 15.51 25.56
C ILE A 134 28.55 16.76 24.70
N ASP A 135 29.37 16.66 23.66
CA ASP A 135 29.70 17.82 22.81
C ASP A 135 28.52 18.32 21.97
N GLY A 136 27.62 17.45 21.51
CA GLY A 136 26.52 17.86 20.65
C GLY A 136 25.46 16.78 20.46
N ILE A 137 24.22 17.22 20.33
CA ILE A 137 23.07 16.37 20.01
C ILE A 137 22.37 17.04 18.83
N THR A 138 22.24 16.31 17.73
CA THR A 138 21.55 16.79 16.55
C THR A 138 20.28 15.99 16.40
N ALA A 139 19.14 16.63 16.62
CA ALA A 139 17.85 16.03 16.32
C ALA A 139 17.75 15.74 14.81
N PRO A 140 17.09 14.65 14.40
CA PRO A 140 16.69 14.45 13.01
C PRO A 140 15.90 15.68 12.55
N PRO A 141 16.04 16.14 11.30
CA PRO A 141 15.32 17.31 10.80
C PRO A 141 13.80 17.20 10.97
N SER A 142 13.29 15.97 11.02
CA SER A 142 11.88 15.61 11.15
C SER A 142 11.36 15.53 12.59
N CYS A 143 12.19 15.77 13.60
CA CYS A 143 11.78 15.58 15.00
C CYS A 143 12.17 16.76 15.91
N PRO A 144 11.22 17.51 16.47
CA PRO A 144 11.48 18.31 17.67
C PRO A 144 11.98 17.42 18.83
N SER A 145 12.96 17.92 19.60
CA SER A 145 13.33 17.27 20.86
C SER A 145 12.26 17.55 21.91
N ALA A 146 11.80 16.50 22.58
CA ALA A 146 10.97 16.63 23.77
C ALA A 146 11.88 16.58 25.00
N SER A 147 11.56 17.37 26.03
CA SER A 147 12.39 17.49 27.24
C SER A 147 11.83 16.68 28.42
N PRO A 148 12.17 15.39 28.55
CA PRO A 148 11.94 14.65 29.79
C PRO A 148 12.93 15.09 30.89
N ALA A 149 12.64 14.73 32.13
CA ALA A 149 13.65 14.80 33.18
C ALA A 149 14.85 13.90 32.79
N ASN A 150 16.06 14.46 32.83
CA ASN A 150 17.33 13.83 32.40
C ASN A 150 17.56 13.76 30.88
N GLU A 151 17.01 14.69 30.10
CA GLU A 151 17.37 14.85 28.69
C GLU A 151 18.89 15.06 28.53
N CYS A 152 19.55 14.31 27.65
CA CYS A 152 20.91 14.61 27.25
C CYS A 152 20.92 16.00 26.57
N ILE A 153 21.86 16.87 26.95
CA ILE A 153 22.04 18.18 26.31
C ILE A 153 23.52 18.39 25.97
N SER A 154 23.81 19.22 24.96
CA SER A 154 25.18 19.64 24.68
C SER A 154 25.78 20.37 25.89
N GLY A 155 27.02 20.02 26.26
CA GLY A 155 27.73 20.47 27.45
C GLY A 155 27.37 19.72 28.75
N MET A 156 26.48 18.73 28.70
CA MET A 156 26.17 17.92 29.89
C MET A 156 27.36 17.02 30.25
N GLN A 157 27.76 17.07 31.52
CA GLN A 157 28.71 16.15 32.09
C GLN A 157 27.98 14.94 32.69
N LEU A 158 28.33 13.74 32.23
CA LEU A 158 27.76 12.49 32.69
C LEU A 158 28.80 11.79 33.58
N ASP A 159 28.57 11.69 34.89
CA ASP A 159 29.47 10.99 35.80
C ASP A 159 29.48 9.48 35.58
N ALA A 160 30.48 8.80 36.14
CA ALA A 160 30.57 7.36 36.08
C ALA A 160 29.34 6.72 36.78
N GLY A 161 28.58 5.94 36.02
CA GLY A 161 27.34 5.31 36.47
C GLY A 161 26.07 6.16 36.27
N GLU A 162 26.19 7.37 35.73
CA GLU A 162 25.03 8.20 35.37
C GLU A 162 24.54 7.92 33.95
N SER A 163 23.26 8.22 33.74
CA SER A 163 22.57 8.06 32.46
C SER A 163 21.75 9.31 32.14
N CYS A 164 21.68 9.65 30.86
CA CYS A 164 20.75 10.64 30.32
C CYS A 164 19.92 10.01 29.20
N PHE A 165 18.80 10.63 28.84
CA PHE A 165 17.85 10.11 27.85
C PHE A 165 17.72 11.09 26.69
N THR A 166 17.50 10.60 25.47
CA THR A 166 17.10 11.44 24.34
C THR A 166 15.76 10.96 23.84
N ALA A 167 14.75 11.83 23.84
CA ALA A 167 13.44 11.55 23.28
C ALA A 167 13.16 12.57 22.17
N PHE A 168 13.21 12.11 20.92
CA PHE A 168 12.77 12.90 19.79
C PHE A 168 11.30 12.61 19.55
N ASP A 169 10.46 13.64 19.59
CA ASP A 169 9.08 13.54 19.13
C ASP A 169 9.09 13.84 17.63
N CYS A 170 8.64 12.89 16.82
CA CYS A 170 8.71 12.99 15.37
C CYS A 170 7.30 13.04 14.79
N PRO A 171 6.50 14.09 15.03
CA PRO A 171 5.13 14.15 14.53
C PRO A 171 5.13 14.07 13.00
N PHE A 172 4.01 13.60 12.44
CA PHE A 172 3.81 13.74 11.01
C PHE A 172 3.71 15.22 10.64
N ASP A 173 4.10 15.53 9.40
CA ASP A 173 3.99 16.86 8.83
C ASP A 173 2.76 16.92 7.92
N ALA A 174 1.80 17.75 8.32
CA ALA A 174 0.53 17.91 7.62
C ALA A 174 0.67 18.51 6.21
N SER A 175 1.80 19.14 5.90
CA SER A 175 2.08 19.75 4.60
C SER A 175 2.78 18.83 3.62
N THR A 176 3.50 17.81 4.10
CA THR A 176 4.16 16.80 3.26
C THR A 176 3.35 15.53 3.10
N SER A 177 2.38 15.30 3.99
CA SER A 177 1.44 14.17 3.92
C SER A 177 0.60 14.18 2.64
N GLU A 178 -0.06 13.06 2.36
CA GLU A 178 -0.82 12.88 1.12
C GLU A 178 -2.29 12.59 1.41
N LEU A 179 -3.16 13.17 0.59
CA LEU A 179 -4.59 12.86 0.52
C LEU A 179 -4.93 12.57 -0.94
N ALA A 180 -5.51 11.41 -1.20
CA ALA A 180 -5.95 10.98 -2.51
C ALA A 180 -7.36 10.41 -2.46
N ALA A 181 -8.05 10.41 -3.60
CA ALA A 181 -9.33 9.76 -3.77
C ALA A 181 -9.36 8.98 -5.09
N SER A 182 -10.06 7.85 -5.13
CA SER A 182 -10.23 7.08 -6.35
C SER A 182 -11.51 6.22 -6.30
N PRO A 183 -12.34 6.23 -7.36
CA PRO A 183 -12.21 7.06 -8.57
C PRO A 183 -12.54 8.55 -8.32
N LEU A 184 -12.03 9.45 -9.19
CA LEU A 184 -12.26 10.89 -9.11
C LEU A 184 -13.51 11.36 -9.87
N LEU A 185 -14.06 10.52 -10.74
CA LEU A 185 -15.28 10.79 -11.51
C LEU A 185 -16.15 9.55 -11.45
N LEU A 186 -17.36 9.69 -10.92
CA LEU A 186 -18.27 8.57 -10.70
C LEU A 186 -19.73 8.99 -10.65
N LYS A 187 -20.60 7.99 -10.77
CA LYS A 187 -22.04 8.14 -10.60
C LYS A 187 -22.37 8.56 -9.17
N ALA A 188 -23.36 9.43 -8.99
CA ALA A 188 -23.92 9.71 -7.67
C ALA A 188 -24.34 8.42 -6.94
N ASN A 189 -24.17 8.41 -5.61
CA ASN A 189 -24.38 7.26 -4.71
C ASN A 189 -23.40 6.10 -4.87
N MET A 190 -22.35 6.24 -5.70
CA MET A 190 -21.23 5.30 -5.71
C MET A 190 -20.13 5.76 -4.75
N ASN A 191 -19.27 4.82 -4.33
CA ASN A 191 -18.18 5.11 -3.41
C ASN A 191 -16.91 5.51 -4.15
N SER A 192 -16.30 6.62 -3.72
CA SER A 192 -14.89 6.94 -3.97
C SER A 192 -14.08 6.62 -2.72
N VAL A 193 -13.01 5.85 -2.86
CA VAL A 193 -12.11 5.52 -1.75
C VAL A 193 -11.15 6.67 -1.53
N VAL A 194 -11.22 7.27 -0.35
CA VAL A 194 -10.29 8.30 0.13
C VAL A 194 -9.17 7.61 0.89
N SER A 195 -7.92 7.91 0.52
CA SER A 195 -6.71 7.39 1.16
C SER A 195 -5.87 8.54 1.70
N VAL A 196 -5.44 8.44 2.95
CA VAL A 196 -4.51 9.37 3.57
C VAL A 196 -3.22 8.62 3.90
N THR A 197 -2.08 9.22 3.58
CA THR A 197 -0.75 8.71 3.97
C THR A 197 0.00 9.79 4.73
N LEU A 198 0.25 9.54 6.00
CA LEU A 198 1.02 10.44 6.86
C LEU A 198 2.51 10.33 6.55
N LYS A 199 3.16 11.48 6.42
CA LYS A 199 4.61 11.59 6.19
C LYS A 199 5.24 12.51 7.21
N LYS A 200 6.53 12.32 7.47
CA LYS A 200 7.37 13.24 8.23
C LYS A 200 7.77 14.44 7.35
N ALA A 201 8.37 15.47 7.96
CA ALA A 201 8.84 16.66 7.25
C ALA A 201 9.89 16.37 6.15
N ASP A 202 10.63 15.26 6.30
CA ASP A 202 11.61 14.77 5.32
C ASP A 202 10.99 13.94 4.17
N GLY A 203 9.68 13.71 4.20
CA GLY A 203 8.93 12.93 3.21
C GLY A 203 8.94 11.42 3.45
N ALA A 204 9.61 10.91 4.48
CA ALA A 204 9.53 9.50 4.88
C ALA A 204 8.13 9.18 5.44
N PRO A 205 7.66 7.92 5.34
CA PRO A 205 6.39 7.52 5.95
C PRO A 205 6.43 7.69 7.47
N TYR A 206 5.32 8.12 8.07
CA TYR A 206 5.21 8.26 9.52
C TYR A 206 5.21 6.89 10.24
N GLY A 207 4.63 5.86 9.62
CA GLY A 207 4.75 4.47 10.07
C GLY A 207 3.89 4.07 11.28
N THR A 208 3.11 5.00 11.84
CA THR A 208 2.21 4.77 12.98
C THR A 208 0.94 5.62 12.86
N SER A 209 -0.10 5.32 13.62
CA SER A 209 -1.31 6.17 13.67
C SER A 209 -0.99 7.57 14.23
N GLY A 210 -1.45 8.62 13.54
CA GLY A 210 -1.46 10.01 14.01
C GLY A 210 -2.71 10.40 14.81
N GLY A 211 -3.60 9.45 15.12
CA GLY A 211 -4.89 9.70 15.78
C GLY A 211 -6.11 9.49 14.87
N ALA A 212 -7.28 9.97 15.29
CA ALA A 212 -8.53 9.78 14.57
C ALA A 212 -8.59 10.61 13.27
N LEU A 213 -9.04 10.01 12.17
CA LEU A 213 -9.30 10.71 10.90
C LEU A 213 -10.69 11.34 10.91
N THR A 214 -10.75 12.65 10.65
CA THR A 214 -11.96 13.40 10.34
C THR A 214 -11.87 13.91 8.90
N LEU A 215 -12.94 13.73 8.13
CA LEU A 215 -13.04 14.20 6.75
C LEU A 215 -14.14 15.26 6.64
N GLU A 216 -13.86 16.31 5.88
CA GLU A 216 -14.82 17.34 5.54
C GLU A 216 -14.85 17.53 4.02
N SER A 217 -15.88 18.22 3.53
CA SER A 217 -15.91 18.63 2.13
C SER A 217 -16.53 19.99 1.90
N SER A 218 -16.14 20.59 0.78
CA SER A 218 -16.75 21.78 0.20
C SER A 218 -17.29 21.46 -1.19
N PRO A 219 -18.62 21.56 -1.43
CA PRO A 219 -19.67 21.84 -0.44
C PRO A 219 -19.87 20.67 0.55
N SER A 220 -20.47 20.95 1.71
CA SER A 220 -20.73 19.95 2.77
C SER A 220 -22.10 19.27 2.66
N THR A 221 -22.96 19.74 1.77
CA THR A 221 -24.31 19.19 1.56
C THR A 221 -24.27 18.00 0.61
N ASN A 222 -25.14 17.00 0.81
CA ASN A 222 -25.31 15.82 -0.07
C ASN A 222 -24.12 14.85 -0.13
N VAL A 223 -23.05 15.11 0.61
CA VAL A 223 -21.88 14.24 0.73
C VAL A 223 -21.91 13.49 2.05
N SER A 224 -21.40 12.27 2.07
CA SER A 224 -21.21 11.51 3.30
C SER A 224 -19.93 10.68 3.26
N PHE A 225 -19.27 10.61 4.42
CA PHE A 225 -18.10 9.79 4.65
C PHE A 225 -18.47 8.58 5.52
N ASN A 226 -18.09 7.38 5.08
CA ASN A 226 -18.33 6.15 5.82
C ASN A 226 -17.11 5.24 5.79
N ASN A 227 -17.12 4.21 6.65
CA ASN A 227 -16.06 3.20 6.73
C ASN A 227 -14.66 3.79 6.96
N ILE A 228 -14.57 4.84 7.78
CA ILE A 228 -13.30 5.46 8.18
C ILE A 228 -12.50 4.43 9.00
N THR A 229 -11.30 4.11 8.51
CA THR A 229 -10.41 3.10 9.08
C THR A 229 -9.01 3.67 9.19
N ASP A 230 -8.45 3.58 10.39
CA ASP A 230 -7.04 3.77 10.66
C ASP A 230 -6.34 2.41 10.58
N ASN A 231 -5.33 2.28 9.72
CA ASN A 231 -4.61 1.02 9.53
C ASN A 231 -3.48 0.82 10.55
N GLY A 232 -3.19 1.81 11.40
CA GLY A 232 -2.18 1.76 12.46
C GLY A 232 -0.74 1.95 11.98
N ASP A 233 -0.52 2.09 10.67
CA ASP A 233 0.80 2.23 10.03
C ASP A 233 1.03 3.63 9.43
N GLY A 234 0.19 4.60 9.79
CA GLY A 234 0.20 5.95 9.24
C GLY A 234 -0.60 6.09 7.96
N THR A 235 -1.35 5.07 7.55
CA THR A 235 -2.31 5.14 6.46
C THR A 235 -3.75 5.05 6.96
N TYR A 236 -4.66 5.73 6.26
CA TYR A 236 -6.09 5.72 6.55
C TYR A 236 -6.89 5.50 5.28
N SER A 237 -8.07 4.91 5.43
CA SER A 237 -9.03 4.75 4.34
C SER A 237 -10.44 5.16 4.76
N ALA A 238 -11.22 5.69 3.82
CA ALA A 238 -12.64 5.99 4.00
C ALA A 238 -13.35 5.93 2.65
N ASN A 239 -14.68 5.84 2.64
CA ASN A 239 -15.46 6.04 1.44
C ASN A 239 -16.14 7.40 1.47
N ALA A 240 -16.02 8.16 0.40
CA ALA A 240 -16.81 9.35 0.10
C ALA A 240 -17.93 8.99 -0.89
N THR A 241 -19.13 9.45 -0.61
CA THR A 241 -20.31 9.30 -1.48
C THR A 241 -21.04 10.63 -1.57
N ALA A 242 -21.65 10.93 -2.72
CA ALA A 242 -22.56 12.07 -2.83
C ALA A 242 -23.85 11.71 -3.57
N THR A 243 -24.97 12.26 -3.11
CA THR A 243 -26.30 12.02 -3.70
C THR A 243 -26.64 12.99 -4.83
N ALA A 244 -25.93 14.12 -4.91
CA ALA A 244 -26.13 15.16 -5.91
C ALA A 244 -24.90 15.29 -6.82
N ALA A 245 -25.14 15.63 -8.08
CA ALA A 245 -24.07 15.95 -9.03
C ALA A 245 -23.30 17.21 -8.59
N GLY A 246 -21.98 17.18 -8.75
CA GLY A 246 -21.11 18.28 -8.36
C GLY A 246 -19.68 17.82 -8.12
N THR A 247 -18.77 18.78 -8.00
CA THR A 247 -17.40 18.54 -7.55
C THR A 247 -17.31 18.86 -6.07
N TYR A 248 -16.78 17.92 -5.30
CA TYR A 248 -16.60 18.02 -3.85
C TYR A 248 -15.10 17.99 -3.57
N GLU A 249 -14.59 19.08 -2.98
CA GLU A 249 -13.24 19.14 -2.46
C GLU A 249 -13.23 18.53 -1.07
N ILE A 250 -12.48 17.45 -0.88
CA ILE A 250 -12.35 16.71 0.38
C ILE A 250 -11.08 17.19 1.07
N SER A 251 -11.20 17.49 2.36
CA SER A 251 -10.09 17.78 3.27
C SER A 251 -10.03 16.74 4.39
N ALA A 252 -8.86 16.60 5.00
CA ALA A 252 -8.62 15.63 6.06
C ALA A 252 -7.93 16.28 7.26
N THR A 253 -8.38 15.89 8.46
CA THR A 253 -7.74 16.21 9.74
C THR A 253 -7.45 14.91 10.46
N VAL A 254 -6.20 14.72 10.89
CA VAL A 254 -5.78 13.55 11.66
C VAL A 254 -5.37 14.02 13.05
N GLY A 255 -6.05 13.52 14.08
CA GLY A 255 -5.87 14.04 15.44
C GLY A 255 -6.27 15.51 15.53
N SER A 256 -5.32 16.39 15.81
CA SER A 256 -5.51 17.85 15.84
C SER A 256 -5.01 18.57 14.59
N ASP A 257 -4.33 17.87 13.67
CA ASP A 257 -3.62 18.51 12.56
C ASP A 257 -4.37 18.31 11.25
N THR A 258 -4.72 19.43 10.62
CA THR A 258 -5.39 19.47 9.31
C THR A 258 -4.35 19.42 8.20
N LEU A 259 -4.50 18.46 7.28
CA LEU A 259 -3.64 18.33 6.11
C LEU A 259 -3.87 19.50 5.16
N THR A 260 -2.81 19.92 4.46
CA THR A 260 -2.93 20.99 3.47
C THR A 260 -3.37 20.48 2.10
N GLN A 261 -3.24 19.18 1.85
CA GLN A 261 -3.68 18.51 0.64
C GLN A 261 -5.20 18.33 0.63
N THR A 262 -5.81 18.58 -0.52
CA THR A 262 -7.23 18.32 -0.79
C THR A 262 -7.39 17.35 -1.96
N ALA A 263 -8.52 16.66 -2.03
CA ALA A 263 -8.87 15.78 -3.15
C ALA A 263 -10.22 16.18 -3.76
N ASN A 264 -10.27 16.43 -5.06
CA ASN A 264 -11.51 16.79 -5.76
C ASN A 264 -12.17 15.57 -6.39
N VAL A 265 -13.35 15.20 -5.90
CA VAL A 265 -14.16 14.10 -6.46
C VAL A 265 -15.40 14.68 -7.13
N LYS A 266 -15.63 14.33 -8.39
CA LYS A 266 -16.79 14.75 -9.18
C LYS A 266 -17.82 13.63 -9.27
N PHE A 267 -19.02 13.90 -8.78
CA PHE A 267 -20.18 13.05 -8.95
C PHE A 267 -21.06 13.59 -10.08
N THR A 268 -21.58 12.70 -10.92
CA THR A 268 -22.52 13.09 -11.99
C THR A 268 -23.84 12.33 -11.89
N LEU A 269 -24.86 12.92 -12.50
CA LEU A 269 -26.20 12.34 -12.65
C LEU A 269 -26.58 12.34 -14.12
N VAL A 270 -27.30 11.29 -14.51
CA VAL A 270 -27.88 11.21 -15.86
C VAL A 270 -29.13 12.09 -15.90
N ASP A 271 -29.19 12.97 -16.89
CA ASP A 271 -30.40 13.67 -17.26
C ASP A 271 -31.00 13.03 -18.51
N ALA A 272 -32.23 12.53 -18.36
CA ALA A 272 -32.92 11.82 -19.43
C ALA A 272 -33.21 12.72 -20.63
N ILE A 273 -33.51 14.01 -20.39
CA ILE A 273 -33.89 14.96 -21.42
C ILE A 273 -32.69 15.37 -22.28
N SER A 274 -31.54 15.56 -21.65
CA SER A 274 -30.31 15.99 -22.33
C SER A 274 -29.58 14.83 -23.00
N SER A 275 -29.76 13.60 -22.52
CA SER A 275 -29.12 12.41 -23.10
C SER A 275 -29.64 12.12 -24.53
N THR A 276 -28.79 11.57 -25.38
CA THR A 276 -29.11 11.40 -26.81
C THR A 276 -28.90 9.97 -27.29
N ILE A 277 -29.75 9.53 -28.22
CA ILE A 277 -29.64 8.25 -28.91
C ILE A 277 -29.43 8.55 -30.39
N SER A 278 -28.40 7.98 -31.02
CA SER A 278 -28.12 8.20 -32.44
C SER A 278 -27.52 6.95 -33.11
N PRO A 279 -28.04 6.52 -34.27
CA PRO A 279 -29.25 7.01 -34.92
C PRO A 279 -30.50 6.61 -34.14
N THR A 280 -31.62 7.32 -34.35
CA THR A 280 -32.93 6.97 -33.77
C THR A 280 -33.72 5.97 -34.62
N SER A 281 -33.13 5.48 -35.70
CA SER A 281 -33.72 4.45 -36.55
C SER A 281 -32.65 3.54 -37.13
N LEU A 282 -32.89 2.23 -37.07
CA LEU A 282 -32.10 1.19 -37.70
C LEU A 282 -32.97 0.43 -38.71
N SER A 283 -32.34 -0.10 -39.75
CA SER A 283 -33.00 -0.96 -40.73
C SER A 283 -32.09 -2.11 -41.14
N GLY A 284 -32.64 -3.32 -41.17
CA GLY A 284 -31.93 -4.54 -41.53
C GLY A 284 -32.86 -5.58 -42.13
N THR A 285 -32.28 -6.73 -42.47
CA THR A 285 -33.00 -7.95 -42.83
C THR A 285 -33.03 -8.91 -41.65
N GLU A 286 -33.94 -9.89 -41.70
CA GLU A 286 -34.00 -10.98 -40.72
C GLU A 286 -32.63 -11.66 -40.55
N GLY A 287 -32.20 -11.85 -39.30
CA GLY A 287 -30.89 -12.41 -38.97
C GLY A 287 -29.73 -11.40 -38.97
N ASP A 288 -29.94 -10.15 -39.42
CA ASP A 288 -28.89 -9.13 -39.38
C ASP A 288 -28.59 -8.68 -37.95
N THR A 289 -27.31 -8.46 -37.68
CA THR A 289 -26.82 -7.77 -36.48
C THR A 289 -26.51 -6.33 -36.82
N LEU A 290 -27.33 -5.41 -36.31
CA LEU A 290 -27.21 -3.96 -36.49
C LEU A 290 -26.36 -3.40 -35.34
N MET A 291 -25.32 -2.62 -35.64
CA MET A 291 -24.28 -2.20 -34.67
C MET A 291 -23.96 -0.70 -34.71
N ASP A 292 -24.96 0.17 -34.80
CA ASP A 292 -24.73 1.61 -35.01
C ASP A 292 -25.38 2.54 -33.98
N VAL A 293 -26.12 2.03 -32.99
CA VAL A 293 -26.78 2.91 -32.01
C VAL A 293 -25.81 3.29 -30.89
N THR A 294 -25.52 4.56 -30.81
CA THR A 294 -24.77 5.17 -29.71
C THR A 294 -25.73 5.90 -28.78
N LEU A 295 -25.77 5.46 -27.53
CA LEU A 295 -26.38 6.21 -26.43
C LEU A 295 -25.30 7.08 -25.80
N THR A 296 -25.53 8.39 -25.71
CA THR A 296 -24.65 9.35 -25.03
C THR A 296 -25.35 9.91 -23.82
N LEU A 297 -24.81 9.66 -22.63
CA LEU A 297 -25.36 10.16 -21.37
C LEU A 297 -24.87 11.57 -21.07
N ARG A 298 -25.81 12.45 -20.76
CA ARG A 298 -25.55 13.85 -20.42
C ARG A 298 -26.15 14.21 -19.07
N GLN A 299 -25.59 15.24 -18.47
CA GLN A 299 -26.13 15.90 -17.28
C GLN A 299 -27.12 16.99 -17.70
N ALA A 300 -27.87 17.54 -16.74
CA ALA A 300 -28.88 18.58 -16.98
C ALA A 300 -28.29 19.90 -17.52
N ASP A 301 -26.99 20.14 -17.32
CA ASP A 301 -26.24 21.26 -17.91
C ASP A 301 -25.70 20.95 -19.32
N ASN A 302 -26.14 19.84 -19.92
CA ASN A 302 -25.74 19.31 -21.22
C ASN A 302 -24.26 18.85 -21.33
N SER A 303 -23.51 18.85 -20.22
CA SER A 303 -22.17 18.24 -20.20
C SER A 303 -22.25 16.71 -20.21
N LEU A 304 -21.16 16.04 -20.60
CA LEU A 304 -21.09 14.57 -20.60
C LEU A 304 -20.99 14.03 -19.17
N VAL A 305 -21.63 12.88 -18.92
CA VAL A 305 -21.47 12.11 -17.67
C VAL A 305 -20.02 11.65 -17.48
N GLY A 306 -19.35 11.25 -18.56
CA GLY A 306 -17.90 11.06 -18.60
C GLY A 306 -17.39 9.76 -17.96
N HIS A 307 -18.27 8.83 -17.60
CA HIS A 307 -17.89 7.53 -17.07
C HIS A 307 -18.96 6.46 -17.41
N GLY A 308 -18.56 5.19 -17.34
CA GLY A 308 -19.44 4.03 -17.48
C GLY A 308 -20.16 3.61 -16.19
N GLY A 309 -20.55 2.34 -16.12
CA GLY A 309 -21.11 1.70 -14.94
C GLY A 309 -22.61 1.90 -14.71
N HIS A 310 -23.34 2.45 -15.70
CA HIS A 310 -24.79 2.52 -15.65
C HIS A 310 -25.41 1.20 -16.13
N THR A 311 -26.56 0.84 -15.55
CA THR A 311 -27.32 -0.31 -16.02
C THR A 311 -28.22 0.13 -17.17
N ILE A 312 -28.04 -0.49 -18.34
CA ILE A 312 -28.87 -0.23 -19.52
C ILE A 312 -29.88 -1.37 -19.69
N THR A 313 -31.16 -1.04 -19.78
CA THR A 313 -32.23 -2.00 -20.06
C THR A 313 -33.03 -1.56 -21.28
N PHE A 314 -33.50 -2.54 -22.04
CA PHE A 314 -34.28 -2.34 -23.25
C PHE A 314 -35.68 -2.89 -23.03
N ASP A 315 -36.69 -2.07 -23.29
CA ASP A 315 -38.11 -2.43 -23.17
C ASP A 315 -38.79 -2.23 -24.54
N GLY A 316 -39.89 -2.94 -24.77
CA GLY A 316 -40.70 -2.78 -25.96
C GLY A 316 -41.24 -4.11 -26.47
N LEU A 317 -42.33 -4.07 -27.24
CA LEU A 317 -43.00 -5.27 -27.74
C LEU A 317 -42.06 -6.18 -28.56
N ALA A 318 -41.08 -5.60 -29.27
CA ALA A 318 -40.10 -6.39 -30.01
C ALA A 318 -39.22 -7.22 -29.07
N ILE A 319 -38.86 -6.69 -27.90
CA ILE A 319 -38.08 -7.40 -26.87
C ILE A 319 -38.97 -8.41 -26.14
N ASP A 320 -40.16 -8.00 -25.70
CA ASP A 320 -41.08 -8.82 -24.90
C ASP A 320 -41.54 -10.10 -25.62
N PHE A 321 -41.70 -10.02 -26.95
CA PHE A 321 -42.09 -11.17 -27.77
C PHE A 321 -40.90 -11.90 -28.41
N GLY A 322 -39.65 -11.51 -28.11
CA GLY A 322 -38.45 -12.12 -28.69
C GLY A 322 -38.32 -11.94 -30.21
N LEU A 323 -38.82 -10.81 -30.71
CA LEU A 323 -38.77 -10.41 -32.12
C LEU A 323 -37.48 -9.64 -32.46
N ALA A 324 -36.84 -9.07 -31.45
CA ALA A 324 -35.51 -8.49 -31.54
C ALA A 324 -34.75 -8.75 -30.23
N SER A 325 -33.44 -8.92 -30.36
CA SER A 325 -32.52 -9.08 -29.23
C SER A 325 -31.55 -7.92 -29.19
N THR A 326 -31.30 -7.38 -28.00
CA THR A 326 -30.43 -6.22 -27.80
C THR A 326 -29.31 -6.52 -26.83
N SER A 327 -28.13 -5.96 -27.09
CA SER A 327 -27.00 -5.96 -26.17
C SER A 327 -26.31 -4.59 -26.20
N TYR A 328 -25.47 -4.32 -25.21
CA TYR A 328 -24.70 -3.08 -25.15
C TYR A 328 -23.27 -3.33 -24.69
N LEU A 329 -22.38 -2.46 -25.15
CA LEU A 329 -21.02 -2.29 -24.67
C LEU A 329 -20.91 -0.94 -23.97
N ASP A 330 -20.43 -0.95 -22.73
CA ASP A 330 -20.07 0.26 -22.01
C ASP A 330 -18.68 0.73 -22.43
N ASN A 331 -18.59 1.92 -23.03
CA ASN A 331 -17.32 2.49 -23.48
C ASN A 331 -16.54 3.18 -22.35
N SER A 332 -17.05 3.12 -21.12
CA SER A 332 -16.44 3.67 -19.89
C SER A 332 -16.25 5.20 -19.89
N ASP A 333 -16.88 5.91 -20.82
CA ASP A 333 -16.76 7.37 -21.00
C ASP A 333 -18.11 8.10 -20.97
N GLY A 334 -19.19 7.41 -20.60
CA GLY A 334 -20.56 7.91 -20.64
C GLY A 334 -21.28 7.64 -21.95
N THR A 335 -20.66 6.92 -22.89
CA THR A 335 -21.31 6.40 -24.08
C THR A 335 -21.47 4.89 -24.04
N TYR A 336 -22.52 4.39 -24.70
CA TYR A 336 -22.81 2.97 -24.82
C TYR A 336 -23.08 2.64 -26.29
N SER A 337 -22.40 1.61 -26.77
CA SER A 337 -22.59 1.08 -28.12
C SER A 337 -23.60 -0.07 -28.07
N ILE A 338 -24.73 0.10 -28.74
CA ILE A 338 -25.87 -0.79 -28.67
C ILE A 338 -25.93 -1.60 -29.96
N SER A 339 -26.08 -2.90 -29.80
CA SER A 339 -26.29 -3.85 -30.90
C SER A 339 -27.69 -4.45 -30.83
N THR A 340 -28.33 -4.55 -31.98
CA THR A 340 -29.67 -5.14 -32.13
C THR A 340 -29.65 -6.21 -33.19
N ILE A 341 -30.26 -7.35 -32.91
CA ILE A 341 -30.45 -8.43 -33.86
C ILE A 341 -31.93 -8.47 -34.24
N CYS A 342 -32.21 -8.48 -35.54
CA CYS A 342 -33.54 -8.81 -36.06
C CYS A 342 -33.75 -10.32 -35.92
N ASP A 343 -34.49 -10.76 -34.92
CA ASP A 343 -34.72 -12.19 -34.71
C ASP A 343 -35.74 -12.75 -35.71
N ASN A 344 -35.66 -14.06 -35.92
CA ASN A 344 -36.46 -14.71 -36.95
C ASN A 344 -37.97 -14.55 -36.71
N GLY A 345 -38.71 -14.22 -37.77
CA GLY A 345 -40.17 -14.06 -37.75
C GLY A 345 -40.70 -12.65 -37.48
N PHE A 346 -39.83 -11.64 -37.31
CA PHE A 346 -40.25 -10.24 -37.25
C PHE A 346 -40.13 -9.53 -38.60
N HIS A 347 -41.26 -9.09 -39.14
CA HIS A 347 -41.32 -8.22 -40.31
C HIS A 347 -42.11 -6.96 -39.98
N GLY A 348 -41.46 -5.80 -40.07
CA GLY A 348 -42.08 -4.52 -39.75
C GLY A 348 -41.15 -3.62 -38.95
N TYR A 349 -41.75 -2.64 -38.28
CA TYR A 349 -41.02 -1.69 -37.43
C TYR A 349 -41.61 -1.68 -36.03
N GLN A 350 -40.74 -1.57 -35.03
CA GLN A 350 -41.10 -1.38 -33.63
C GLN A 350 -40.13 -0.40 -32.98
N ASP A 351 -40.63 0.35 -32.00
CA ASP A 351 -39.79 1.22 -31.18
C ASP A 351 -39.29 0.42 -29.96
N ILE A 352 -37.99 0.55 -29.67
CA ILE A 352 -37.34 -0.02 -28.49
C ILE A 352 -37.01 1.13 -27.55
N ASP A 353 -37.55 1.09 -26.34
CA ASP A 353 -37.28 2.03 -25.28
C ASP A 353 -35.95 1.69 -24.59
N ILE A 354 -35.12 2.69 -24.36
CA ILE A 354 -33.86 2.59 -23.63
C ILE A 354 -34.05 3.22 -22.25
N ARG A 355 -33.68 2.46 -21.21
CA ARG A 355 -33.68 2.94 -19.84
C ARG A 355 -32.28 2.80 -19.24
N VAL A 356 -31.91 3.81 -18.46
CA VAL A 356 -30.64 3.90 -17.76
C VAL A 356 -30.95 3.98 -16.28
N ASP A 357 -30.51 3.01 -15.50
CA ASP A 357 -30.80 2.92 -14.06
C ASP A 357 -32.30 3.04 -13.74
N ALA A 358 -33.13 2.34 -14.54
CA ALA A 358 -34.60 2.37 -14.51
C ALA A 358 -35.28 3.69 -14.96
N VAL A 359 -34.52 4.70 -15.38
CA VAL A 359 -35.04 5.94 -15.96
C VAL A 359 -35.09 5.84 -17.48
N THR A 360 -36.25 6.07 -18.08
CA THR A 360 -36.39 6.09 -19.54
C THR A 360 -35.70 7.30 -20.15
N ILE A 361 -34.78 7.06 -21.08
CA ILE A 361 -34.04 8.10 -21.81
C ILE A 361 -34.75 8.47 -23.11
N GLY A 362 -35.23 7.46 -23.84
CA GLY A 362 -35.87 7.64 -25.13
C GLY A 362 -35.99 6.31 -25.85
N SER A 363 -36.30 6.36 -27.14
CA SER A 363 -36.45 5.17 -27.97
C SER A 363 -35.76 5.33 -29.32
N TYR A 364 -35.45 4.19 -29.93
CA TYR A 364 -35.05 4.12 -31.34
C TYR A 364 -35.92 3.08 -32.04
N ARG A 365 -36.17 3.33 -33.32
CA ARG A 365 -36.96 2.46 -34.18
C ARG A 365 -36.09 1.38 -34.80
N VAL A 366 -36.53 0.15 -34.79
CA VAL A 366 -35.91 -0.95 -35.53
C VAL A 366 -36.87 -1.43 -36.60
N SER A 367 -36.41 -1.47 -37.85
CA SER A 367 -37.16 -2.00 -38.98
C SER A 367 -36.48 -3.25 -39.54
N CYS A 368 -37.17 -4.38 -39.54
CA CYS A 368 -36.67 -5.65 -40.06
C CYS A 368 -37.48 -6.05 -41.30
N ALA A 369 -36.78 -6.24 -42.42
CA ALA A 369 -37.34 -6.74 -43.67
C ALA A 369 -37.19 -8.27 -43.77
N SER A 370 -38.09 -8.92 -44.52
CA SER A 370 -37.89 -10.32 -44.93
C SER A 370 -36.67 -10.43 -45.84
N ILE A 371 -35.96 -11.56 -45.72
CA ILE A 371 -34.96 -12.01 -46.70
C ILE A 371 -35.63 -12.31 -48.04
#